data_AF-G1P3D7-F1
#
_entry.id   AF-G1P3D7-F1
#
_cell.length_a   1.000
_cell.length_b   1.000
_cell.length_c   1.000
_cell.angle_alpha   90.00
_cell.angle_beta   90.00
_cell.angle_gamma   90.00
#
_symmetry.space_group_name_H-M   'P 1'
#
loop_
_entity.id
_entity.type
_entity.pdbx_description
1 polymer ?
#
loop_
_entity_poly.entity_id
_entity_poly.type
_entity_poly.pdbx_seq_one_letter_code
_entity_poly.pdbx_strand_id
1 'polypeptide(L)'
;MLKNKGHSSKRDNLAVTAVALQDHILHDLQLRNLSVADHSKTKVPKRENTSKSLKRNTKAVKDTGLQKTVQGPEEEDPEKEYVLDPKPPPLTLAQKLGLFEPPLLPLSSDEWEQVKQRSISQGDSSQPCPICREEFQLQPQVLLSCSHVFHRACLQAFEKFTSKKTCPLCRKSQYQTRVIYDAARLFKAKCAIRIQACWRGHVVRKWYQDLRRTMPPTDTKLRRKFFEEKFTEISRRMLCSYHTDIDELFAEIDHCLAINRSVLQQLDGQCGRRLTDDDWQEIQAQALQREASECSICLAPLAGSGRRPREAVLLSCSHMFHHVCLLALEQFSWGDSSPFHACPLCRACYQKKILQS
;
A
#
# COMPACT_ATOMS: atom_id res chain seq x y z
N MET A 1 -5.54 78.54 -75.98
CA MET A 1 -6.22 78.08 -74.75
C MET A 1 -5.27 77.24 -73.92
N LEU A 2 -4.92 77.72 -72.73
CA LEU A 2 -4.04 77.06 -71.77
C LEU A 2 -4.71 75.79 -71.22
N LYS A 3 -4.03 74.64 -71.27
CA LYS A 3 -4.38 73.45 -70.49
C LYS A 3 -3.25 73.14 -69.52
N ASN A 4 -3.55 73.35 -68.24
CA ASN A 4 -2.68 73.09 -67.10
C ASN A 4 -2.30 71.60 -67.02
N LYS A 5 -1.00 71.33 -66.89
CA LYS A 5 -0.44 70.02 -66.54
C LYS A 5 -0.80 69.71 -65.08
N GLY A 6 -1.47 68.58 -64.86
CA GLY A 6 -1.83 68.08 -63.54
C GLY A 6 -0.61 67.65 -62.73
N HIS A 7 -0.32 68.36 -61.65
CA HIS A 7 0.44 67.86 -60.50
C HIS A 7 -0.56 67.22 -59.52
N SER A 8 -0.71 65.90 -59.50
CA SER A 8 -1.57 65.25 -58.48
C SER A 8 -0.97 63.98 -57.86
N SER A 9 -0.11 63.22 -58.54
CA SER A 9 0.31 61.90 -58.03
C SER A 9 1.32 61.92 -56.86
N LYS A 10 1.98 63.05 -56.56
CA LYS A 10 2.96 63.15 -55.47
C LYS A 10 2.34 63.48 -54.09
N ARG A 11 1.20 64.16 -54.04
CA ARG A 11 0.54 64.54 -52.78
C ARG A 11 -0.21 63.37 -52.15
N ASP A 12 -0.79 62.50 -52.96
CA ASP A 12 -1.56 61.34 -52.48
C ASP A 12 -0.67 60.33 -51.75
N ASN A 13 0.57 60.13 -52.22
CA ASN A 13 1.56 59.28 -51.55
C ASN A 13 2.07 59.88 -50.21
N LEU A 14 2.12 61.21 -50.09
CA LEU A 14 2.56 61.89 -48.86
C LEU A 14 1.51 61.77 -47.73
N ALA A 15 0.22 61.84 -48.06
CA ALA A 15 -0.83 61.65 -47.07
C ALA A 15 -0.86 60.21 -46.54
N VAL A 16 -0.75 59.22 -47.43
CA VAL A 16 -0.73 57.79 -47.06
C VAL A 16 0.51 57.44 -46.23
N THR A 17 1.68 57.98 -46.58
CA THR A 17 2.91 57.77 -45.79
C THR A 17 2.86 58.45 -44.44
N ALA A 18 2.30 59.67 -44.33
CA ALA A 18 2.14 60.35 -43.05
C ALA A 18 1.16 59.62 -42.11
N VAL A 19 0.03 59.15 -42.63
CA VAL A 19 -0.95 58.35 -41.86
C VAL A 19 -0.35 57.01 -41.44
N ALA A 20 0.39 56.34 -42.34
CA ALA A 20 1.09 55.10 -42.01
C ALA A 20 2.11 55.32 -40.88
N LEU A 21 2.85 56.43 -40.91
CA LEU A 21 3.85 56.77 -39.90
C LEU A 21 3.22 57.08 -38.52
N GLN A 22 2.11 57.83 -38.51
CA GLN A 22 1.36 58.10 -37.27
C GLN A 22 0.77 56.81 -36.67
N ASP A 23 0.17 55.96 -37.50
CA ASP A 23 -0.36 54.64 -37.08
C ASP A 23 0.76 53.75 -36.50
N HIS A 24 1.93 53.72 -37.13
CA HIS A 24 3.09 52.96 -36.65
C HIS A 24 3.60 53.45 -35.29
N ILE A 25 3.73 54.77 -35.10
CA ILE A 25 4.16 55.36 -33.82
C ILE A 25 3.15 55.06 -32.71
N LEU A 26 1.84 55.12 -33.00
CA LEU A 26 0.80 54.76 -32.03
C LEU A 26 0.82 53.28 -31.66
N HIS A 27 1.12 52.40 -32.63
CA HIS A 27 1.26 50.97 -32.42
C HIS A 27 2.52 50.59 -31.64
N ASP A 28 3.67 51.25 -31.91
CA ASP A 28 4.95 51.01 -31.24
C ASP A 28 4.94 51.49 -29.78
N LEU A 29 4.28 52.62 -29.50
CA LEU A 29 4.11 53.15 -28.15
C LEU A 29 2.95 52.52 -27.36
N GLN A 30 2.22 51.55 -27.93
CA GLN A 30 1.04 50.90 -27.33
C GLN A 30 -0.09 51.87 -26.91
N LEU A 31 -0.17 53.07 -27.52
CA LEU A 31 -1.10 54.15 -27.12
C LEU A 31 -2.53 54.01 -27.67
N ARG A 32 -2.86 52.87 -28.29
CA ARG A 32 -4.13 52.65 -29.01
C ARG A 32 -5.39 52.77 -28.13
N ASN A 33 -5.24 52.73 -26.81
CA ASN A 33 -6.34 52.84 -25.85
C ASN A 33 -6.77 54.28 -25.52
N LEU A 34 -6.21 55.30 -26.21
CA LEU A 34 -6.52 56.72 -25.95
C LEU A 34 -7.22 57.45 -27.12
N SER A 35 -7.61 56.73 -28.19
CA SER A 35 -8.29 57.35 -29.33
C SER A 35 -9.77 57.68 -29.02
N VAL A 36 -10.03 58.95 -28.70
CA VAL A 36 -11.35 59.59 -28.64
C VAL A 36 -11.92 59.72 -30.06
N ALA A 37 -12.59 58.68 -30.56
CA ALA A 37 -13.55 58.76 -31.66
C ALA A 37 -14.29 57.42 -31.78
N ASP A 38 -15.31 57.24 -30.94
CA ASP A 38 -16.30 56.19 -31.07
C ASP A 38 -17.22 56.47 -32.26
N HIS A 39 -17.03 55.74 -33.37
CA HIS A 39 -18.04 55.58 -34.39
C HIS A 39 -18.40 54.09 -34.53
N SER A 40 -19.32 53.70 -33.65
CA SER A 40 -20.40 52.72 -33.84
C SER A 40 -20.29 51.82 -35.08
N LYS A 41 -19.90 50.56 -34.85
CA LYS A 41 -20.31 49.46 -35.74
C LYS A 41 -21.17 48.45 -34.99
N THR A 42 -22.41 48.46 -35.44
CA THR A 42 -23.59 47.67 -35.18
C THR A 42 -23.30 46.19 -34.88
N LYS A 43 -23.73 45.74 -33.70
CA LYS A 43 -23.82 44.33 -33.32
C LYS A 43 -24.94 43.65 -34.12
N VAL A 44 -24.62 42.59 -34.83
CA VAL A 44 -25.60 41.62 -35.37
C VAL A 44 -25.52 40.36 -34.51
N PRO A 45 -26.60 39.93 -33.83
CA PRO A 45 -26.59 38.69 -33.08
C PRO A 45 -26.97 37.53 -34.00
N LYS A 46 -26.07 36.55 -34.19
CA LYS A 46 -26.42 35.25 -34.76
C LYS A 46 -26.84 34.29 -33.64
N ARG A 47 -28.14 33.98 -33.62
CA ARG A 47 -28.71 32.81 -32.95
C ARG A 47 -28.34 31.56 -33.76
N GLU A 48 -27.74 30.57 -33.11
CA GLU A 48 -27.79 29.17 -33.56
C GLU A 48 -28.30 28.31 -32.41
N ASN A 49 -29.58 27.97 -32.50
CA ASN A 49 -30.12 26.78 -31.87
C ASN A 49 -29.73 25.59 -32.77
N THR A 50 -29.54 24.38 -32.21
CA THR A 50 -30.44 23.22 -32.39
C THR A 50 -29.76 21.91 -31.89
N SER A 51 -30.35 21.39 -30.81
CA SER A 51 -30.60 19.99 -30.40
C SER A 51 -29.50 18.91 -30.36
N LYS A 52 -29.25 18.46 -29.12
CA LYS A 52 -28.75 17.12 -28.78
C LYS A 52 -29.87 16.09 -28.99
N SER A 53 -29.66 15.13 -29.89
CA SER A 53 -30.50 13.92 -29.99
C SER A 53 -29.75 12.72 -29.43
N LEU A 54 -30.09 12.30 -28.22
CA LEU A 54 -29.72 11.00 -27.65
C LEU A 54 -30.48 9.89 -28.40
N LYS A 55 -29.74 9.01 -29.09
CA LYS A 55 -30.29 7.73 -29.56
C LYS A 55 -29.62 6.57 -28.84
N ARG A 56 -30.41 6.00 -27.94
CA ARG A 56 -30.25 4.71 -27.26
C ARG A 56 -30.47 3.60 -28.29
N ASN A 57 -29.54 2.66 -28.42
CA ASN A 57 -29.78 1.34 -29.01
C ASN A 57 -28.76 0.34 -28.45
N THR A 58 -29.17 -0.34 -27.38
CA THR A 58 -28.51 -1.51 -26.79
C THR A 58 -28.80 -2.77 -27.62
N LYS A 59 -27.75 -3.46 -28.06
CA LYS A 59 -27.80 -4.89 -28.43
C LYS A 59 -26.65 -5.61 -27.73
N ALA A 60 -26.97 -6.70 -27.04
CA ALA A 60 -26.02 -7.55 -26.34
C ALA A 60 -25.15 -8.33 -27.35
N VAL A 61 -23.83 -8.27 -27.17
CA VAL A 61 -22.84 -9.03 -27.95
C VAL A 61 -21.98 -9.81 -26.97
N LYS A 62 -21.82 -11.11 -27.23
CA LYS A 62 -21.08 -12.05 -26.39
C LYS A 62 -19.57 -11.85 -26.57
N ASP A 63 -18.85 -11.87 -25.46
CA ASP A 63 -17.42 -11.66 -25.32
C ASP A 63 -16.61 -12.83 -25.91
N THR A 64 -15.93 -12.59 -27.03
CA THR A 64 -14.86 -13.44 -27.54
C THR A 64 -13.58 -12.61 -27.52
N GLY A 65 -12.76 -12.79 -26.48
CA GLY A 65 -11.59 -11.97 -26.13
C GLY A 65 -10.45 -11.96 -27.16
N LEU A 66 -10.68 -11.36 -28.33
CA LEU A 66 -9.66 -11.02 -29.32
C LEU A 66 -9.93 -9.60 -29.84
N GLN A 67 -9.26 -8.60 -29.26
CA GLN A 67 -9.44 -7.21 -29.67
C GLN A 67 -8.81 -6.98 -31.05
N LYS A 68 -9.66 -6.69 -32.03
CA LYS A 68 -9.30 -6.07 -33.31
C LYS A 68 -9.27 -4.56 -33.07
N THR A 69 -8.12 -3.92 -33.28
CA THR A 69 -7.95 -2.47 -33.15
C THR A 69 -8.88 -1.74 -34.13
N VAL A 70 -9.96 -1.16 -33.60
CA VAL A 70 -10.75 -0.14 -34.28
C VAL A 70 -9.97 1.17 -34.17
N GLN A 71 -9.63 1.77 -35.30
CA GLN A 71 -9.08 3.13 -35.35
C GLN A 71 -10.14 4.09 -34.79
N GLY A 72 -9.90 4.56 -33.57
CA GLY A 72 -10.63 5.68 -32.98
C GLY A 72 -10.30 7.00 -33.70
N PRO A 73 -11.00 8.09 -33.37
CA PRO A 73 -10.68 9.43 -33.87
C PRO A 73 -9.21 9.72 -33.59
N GLU A 74 -8.49 10.37 -34.52
CA GLU A 74 -7.09 10.78 -34.33
C GLU A 74 -6.92 11.44 -32.95
N GLU A 75 -6.40 10.69 -31.97
CA GLU A 75 -5.96 11.24 -30.70
C GLU A 75 -4.82 12.19 -31.03
N GLU A 76 -5.00 13.49 -30.74
CA GLU A 76 -3.92 14.46 -30.90
C GLU A 76 -2.68 13.95 -30.15
N ASP A 77 -1.58 13.77 -30.87
CA ASP A 77 -0.33 13.23 -30.33
C ASP A 77 0.08 14.00 -29.06
N PRO A 78 0.13 13.37 -27.88
CA PRO A 78 0.52 14.05 -26.64
C PRO A 78 1.95 14.60 -26.68
N GLU A 79 2.76 14.21 -27.67
CA GLU A 79 4.13 14.69 -27.90
C GLU A 79 4.23 15.78 -28.97
N LYS A 80 3.12 16.47 -29.33
CA LYS A 80 3.15 17.53 -30.35
C LYS A 80 4.04 18.70 -29.94
N GLU A 81 5.07 18.95 -30.74
CA GLU A 81 6.01 20.06 -30.54
C GLU A 81 5.38 21.40 -30.90
N TYR A 82 5.68 22.44 -30.12
CA TYR A 82 5.15 23.78 -30.33
C TYR A 82 6.17 24.88 -29.99
N VAL A 83 6.03 26.02 -30.68
CA VAL A 83 6.85 27.21 -30.46
C VAL A 83 6.31 27.97 -29.25
N LEU A 84 7.18 28.38 -28.33
CA LEU A 84 6.80 29.10 -27.11
C LEU A 84 6.70 30.61 -27.29
N ASP A 85 7.42 31.17 -28.27
CA ASP A 85 7.43 32.61 -28.49
C ASP A 85 6.11 33.10 -29.10
N PRO A 86 5.60 34.27 -28.67
CA PRO A 86 4.36 34.83 -29.19
C PRO A 86 4.49 35.15 -30.68
N LYS A 87 3.42 34.92 -31.44
CA LYS A 87 3.37 35.31 -32.85
C LYS A 87 3.51 36.84 -32.94
N PRO A 88 4.38 37.37 -33.82
CA PRO A 88 4.56 38.80 -33.96
C PRO A 88 3.24 39.46 -34.40
N PRO A 89 2.98 40.72 -33.99
CA PRO A 89 1.82 41.46 -34.46
C PRO A 89 1.85 41.62 -35.99
N PRO A 90 0.68 41.74 -36.63
CA PRO A 90 0.62 41.94 -38.07
C PRO A 90 1.37 43.21 -38.47
N LEU A 91 2.08 43.15 -39.61
CA LEU A 91 2.87 44.27 -40.11
C LEU A 91 2.00 45.52 -40.32
N THR A 92 2.46 46.62 -39.74
CA THR A 92 1.85 47.95 -39.92
C THR A 92 1.99 48.42 -41.37
N LEU A 93 1.13 49.34 -41.80
CA LEU A 93 1.19 49.89 -43.15
C LEU A 93 2.55 50.55 -43.43
N ALA A 94 3.17 51.21 -42.43
CA ALA A 94 4.49 51.81 -42.57
C ALA A 94 5.61 50.79 -42.82
N GLN A 95 5.55 49.63 -42.15
CA GLN A 95 6.48 48.52 -42.39
C GLN A 95 6.29 47.91 -43.78
N LYS A 96 5.03 47.79 -44.26
CA LYS A 96 4.74 47.33 -45.63
C LYS A 96 5.21 48.30 -46.70
N LEU A 97 5.24 49.59 -46.40
CA LEU A 97 5.75 50.65 -47.28
C LEU A 97 7.28 50.83 -47.17
N GLY A 98 7.97 50.04 -46.33
CA GLY A 98 9.42 50.11 -46.17
C GLY A 98 9.92 51.35 -45.43
N LEU A 99 9.05 52.07 -44.71
CA LEU A 99 9.43 53.24 -43.89
C LEU A 99 10.11 52.82 -42.57
N PHE A 100 9.81 51.61 -42.10
CA PHE A 100 10.42 50.98 -40.93
C PHE A 100 10.79 49.54 -41.26
N GLU A 101 11.88 49.04 -40.68
CA GLU A 101 12.26 47.64 -40.84
C GLU A 101 11.19 46.72 -40.23
N PRO A 102 10.73 45.69 -40.96
CA PRO A 102 9.80 44.72 -40.41
C PRO A 102 10.46 43.91 -39.28
N PRO A 103 9.69 43.45 -38.26
CA PRO A 103 10.22 42.61 -37.20
C PRO A 103 10.83 41.33 -37.78
N LEU A 104 11.87 40.80 -37.14
CA LEU A 104 12.47 39.53 -37.53
C LEU A 104 11.40 38.44 -37.61
N LEU A 105 11.31 37.80 -38.78
CA LEU A 105 10.31 36.78 -39.03
C LEU A 105 10.55 35.56 -38.13
N PRO A 106 9.48 34.96 -37.58
CA PRO A 106 9.56 33.65 -36.95
C PRO A 106 10.17 32.63 -37.90
N LEU A 107 10.99 31.72 -37.37
CA LEU A 107 11.54 30.64 -38.17
C LEU A 107 10.40 29.80 -38.75
N SER A 108 10.55 29.39 -40.01
CA SER A 108 9.61 28.50 -40.67
C SER A 108 9.65 27.09 -40.05
N SER A 109 8.63 26.28 -40.32
CA SER A 109 8.61 24.88 -39.85
C SER A 109 9.80 24.09 -40.39
N ASP A 110 10.20 24.34 -41.65
CA ASP A 110 11.32 23.65 -42.32
C ASP A 110 12.67 24.06 -41.73
N GLU A 111 12.83 25.34 -41.38
CA GLU A 111 14.03 25.81 -40.68
C GLU A 111 14.15 25.20 -39.30
N TRP A 112 13.05 25.04 -38.58
CA TRP A 112 13.04 24.33 -37.30
C TRP A 112 13.41 22.86 -37.44
N GLU A 113 12.95 22.20 -38.49
CA GLU A 113 13.35 20.81 -38.77
C GLU A 113 14.86 20.74 -38.99
N GLN A 114 15.45 21.67 -39.74
CA GLN A 114 16.91 21.74 -39.91
C GLN A 114 17.66 22.02 -38.60
N VAL A 115 17.13 22.86 -37.72
CA VAL A 115 17.69 23.10 -36.37
C VAL A 115 17.61 21.82 -35.53
N LYS A 116 16.47 21.11 -35.60
CA LYS A 116 16.26 19.84 -34.89
C LYS A 116 17.21 18.76 -35.38
N GLN A 117 17.34 18.57 -36.69
CA GLN A 117 18.27 17.61 -37.29
C GLN A 117 19.72 17.88 -36.88
N ARG A 118 20.14 19.15 -36.82
CA ARG A 118 21.46 19.52 -36.28
C ARG A 118 21.62 19.09 -34.82
N SER A 119 20.64 19.37 -33.97
CA SER A 119 20.71 18.98 -32.56
C SER A 119 20.71 17.46 -32.36
N ILE A 120 19.94 16.72 -33.18
CA ILE A 120 19.95 15.25 -33.20
C ILE A 120 21.32 14.72 -33.61
N SER A 121 21.93 15.30 -34.65
CA SER A 121 23.27 14.88 -35.13
C SER A 121 24.37 15.12 -34.09
N GLN A 122 24.24 16.17 -33.28
CA GLN A 122 25.15 16.48 -32.17
C GLN A 122 24.85 15.65 -30.91
N GLY A 123 23.66 15.04 -30.84
CA GLY A 123 23.25 14.22 -29.71
C GLY A 123 22.93 15.04 -28.46
N ASP A 124 22.54 16.31 -28.58
CA ASP A 124 22.34 17.22 -27.44
C ASP A 124 21.29 16.69 -26.46
N SER A 125 20.22 16.06 -26.97
CA SER A 125 19.18 15.43 -26.16
C SER A 125 19.65 14.20 -25.37
N SER A 126 20.82 13.63 -25.70
CA SER A 126 21.43 12.53 -24.94
C SER A 126 22.39 13.02 -23.85
N GLN A 127 22.91 14.24 -23.98
CA GLN A 127 23.80 14.87 -23.02
C GLN A 127 23.00 15.49 -21.87
N PRO A 128 23.59 15.68 -20.67
CA PRO A 128 22.90 16.35 -19.59
C PRO A 128 22.70 17.84 -19.91
N CYS A 129 21.69 18.45 -19.29
CA CYS A 129 21.39 19.87 -19.45
C CYS A 129 22.60 20.73 -19.02
N PRO A 130 23.12 21.65 -19.87
CA PRO A 130 24.33 22.42 -19.54
C PRO A 130 24.21 23.37 -18.34
N ILE A 131 22.98 23.73 -17.93
CA ILE A 131 22.72 24.64 -16.81
C ILE A 131 22.74 23.90 -15.47
N CYS A 132 22.01 22.78 -15.36
CA CYS A 132 21.85 22.03 -14.10
C CYS A 132 22.68 20.74 -14.03
N ARG A 133 23.27 20.31 -15.15
CA ARG A 133 24.08 19.08 -15.30
C ARG A 133 23.32 17.78 -15.04
N GLU A 134 22.00 17.81 -15.09
CA GLU A 134 21.13 16.64 -14.94
C GLU A 134 20.66 16.10 -16.31
N GLU A 135 20.39 14.80 -16.39
CA GLU A 135 19.77 14.20 -17.57
C GLU A 135 18.33 14.70 -17.75
N PHE A 136 17.90 14.88 -19.01
CA PHE A 136 16.58 15.42 -19.33
C PHE A 136 15.40 14.55 -18.90
N GLN A 137 15.55 13.22 -18.95
CA GLN A 137 14.54 12.25 -18.56
C GLN A 137 13.14 12.60 -19.13
N LEU A 138 12.12 12.78 -18.28
CA LEU A 138 10.75 13.13 -18.66
C LEU A 138 10.46 14.64 -18.55
N GLN A 139 11.45 15.46 -18.20
CA GLN A 139 11.25 16.90 -18.02
C GLN A 139 11.06 17.60 -19.38
N PRO A 140 10.23 18.65 -19.45
CA PRO A 140 10.02 19.39 -20.69
C PRO A 140 11.32 20.08 -21.13
N GLN A 141 11.76 19.78 -22.35
CA GLN A 141 12.97 20.30 -22.96
C GLN A 141 12.64 21.35 -24.02
N VAL A 142 13.54 22.30 -24.19
CA VAL A 142 13.41 23.39 -25.16
C VAL A 142 14.64 23.43 -26.07
N LEU A 143 14.37 23.52 -27.37
CA LEU A 143 15.34 23.73 -28.43
C LEU A 143 15.35 25.21 -28.79
N LEU A 144 16.55 25.80 -28.80
CA LEU A 144 16.75 27.17 -29.24
C LEU A 144 17.01 27.23 -30.75
N SER A 145 16.74 28.38 -31.38
CA SER A 145 17.10 28.65 -32.79
C SER A 145 18.61 28.53 -33.07
N CYS A 146 19.45 28.55 -32.03
CA CYS A 146 20.89 28.30 -32.10
C CYS A 146 21.26 26.81 -31.89
N SER A 147 20.32 25.88 -32.08
CA SER A 147 20.47 24.41 -31.93
C SER A 147 20.84 23.88 -30.55
N HIS A 148 20.81 24.69 -29.49
CA HIS A 148 21.13 24.24 -28.13
C HIS A 148 19.87 23.81 -27.37
N VAL A 149 19.99 22.78 -26.53
CA VAL A 149 18.88 22.18 -25.77
C VAL A 149 19.04 22.40 -24.26
N PHE A 150 17.95 22.76 -23.59
CA PHE A 150 17.90 22.97 -22.13
C PHE A 150 16.58 22.49 -21.53
N HIS A 151 16.53 22.31 -20.21
CA HIS A 151 15.24 22.19 -19.52
C HIS A 151 14.48 23.50 -19.66
N ARG A 152 13.17 23.42 -19.86
CA ARG A 152 12.29 24.61 -19.87
C ARG A 152 12.47 25.42 -18.59
N ALA A 153 12.47 24.75 -17.44
CA ALA A 153 12.62 25.40 -16.13
C ALA A 153 14.00 26.08 -15.99
N CYS A 154 15.08 25.41 -16.40
CA CYS A 154 16.43 25.96 -16.31
C CYS A 154 16.62 27.18 -17.20
N LEU A 155 16.11 27.14 -18.44
CA LEU A 155 16.16 28.28 -19.35
C LEU A 155 15.35 29.46 -18.79
N GLN A 156 14.14 29.21 -18.29
CA GLN A 156 13.31 30.25 -17.68
C GLN A 156 13.96 30.88 -16.43
N ALA A 157 14.62 30.08 -15.60
CA ALA A 157 15.37 30.58 -14.45
C ALA A 157 16.56 31.45 -14.90
N PHE A 158 17.27 31.02 -15.94
CA PHE A 158 18.37 31.79 -16.51
C PHE A 158 17.92 33.14 -17.10
N GLU A 159 16.83 33.15 -17.87
CA GLU A 159 16.25 34.38 -18.43
C GLU A 159 15.79 35.35 -17.33
N LYS A 160 15.19 34.84 -16.25
CA LYS A 160 14.81 35.66 -15.09
C LYS A 160 16.02 36.26 -14.37
N PHE A 161 17.11 35.50 -14.24
CA PHE A 161 18.32 35.95 -13.57
C PHE A 161 19.08 37.01 -14.38
N THR A 162 19.24 36.80 -15.69
CA THR A 162 19.99 37.74 -16.55
C THR A 162 19.14 38.90 -17.06
N SER A 163 17.80 38.80 -16.93
CA SER A 163 16.83 39.72 -17.54
C SER A 163 17.01 39.91 -19.05
N LYS A 164 17.72 38.98 -19.72
CA LYS A 164 18.06 39.03 -21.15
C LYS A 164 17.85 37.66 -21.78
N LYS A 165 17.18 37.62 -22.94
CA LYS A 165 17.05 36.42 -23.77
C LYS A 165 18.35 36.17 -24.55
N THR A 166 19.33 35.54 -23.90
CA THR A 166 20.64 35.18 -24.48
C THR A 166 20.97 33.72 -24.22
N CYS A 167 21.45 32.99 -25.23
CA CYS A 167 21.75 31.57 -25.06
C CYS A 167 22.90 31.37 -24.06
N PRO A 168 22.77 30.49 -23.04
CA PRO A 168 23.83 30.23 -22.07
C PRO A 168 25.13 29.68 -22.69
N LEU A 169 25.05 28.99 -23.83
CA LEU A 169 26.20 28.37 -24.49
C LEU A 169 26.88 29.30 -25.49
N CYS A 170 26.13 29.80 -26.48
CA CYS A 170 26.70 30.59 -27.57
C CYS A 170 26.45 32.09 -27.47
N ARG A 171 25.79 32.57 -26.41
CA ARG A 171 25.48 33.99 -26.15
C ARG A 171 24.68 34.70 -27.25
N LYS A 172 24.12 33.96 -28.22
CA LYS A 172 23.24 34.51 -29.25
C LYS A 172 22.02 35.16 -28.59
N SER A 173 21.80 36.43 -28.89
CA SER A 173 20.64 37.22 -28.43
C SER A 173 19.41 36.93 -29.27
N GLN A 174 18.22 37.11 -28.67
CA GLN A 174 16.93 37.05 -29.37
C GLN A 174 16.71 35.72 -30.12
N TYR A 175 16.95 34.59 -29.44
CA TYR A 175 16.61 33.28 -29.99
C TYR A 175 15.10 33.03 -29.93
N GLN A 176 14.64 32.08 -30.76
CA GLN A 176 13.32 31.51 -30.66
C GLN A 176 13.40 30.15 -29.94
N THR A 177 12.31 29.74 -29.33
CA THR A 177 12.19 28.58 -28.43
C THR A 177 11.10 27.63 -28.91
N ARG A 178 11.43 26.35 -29.06
CA ARG A 178 10.50 25.26 -29.40
C ARG A 178 10.58 24.18 -28.34
N VAL A 179 9.43 23.72 -27.83
CA VAL A 179 9.38 22.55 -26.95
C VAL A 179 9.59 21.30 -27.77
N ILE A 180 10.52 20.45 -27.34
CA ILE A 180 10.82 19.15 -27.96
C ILE A 180 10.60 18.02 -26.94
N TYR A 181 10.56 16.76 -27.39
CA TYR A 181 10.38 15.58 -26.51
C TYR A 181 11.37 14.44 -26.79
N ASP A 182 12.43 14.72 -27.54
CA ASP A 182 13.41 13.73 -27.99
C ASP A 182 14.10 13.00 -26.82
N ALA A 183 14.54 13.69 -25.76
CA ALA A 183 15.18 13.01 -24.63
C ALA A 183 14.18 12.18 -23.82
N ALA A 184 12.92 12.62 -23.73
CA ALA A 184 11.86 11.82 -23.11
C ALA A 184 11.61 10.53 -23.89
N ARG A 185 11.62 10.58 -25.23
CA ARG A 185 11.54 9.38 -26.08
C ARG A 185 12.75 8.46 -25.87
N LEU A 186 13.97 9.01 -25.83
CA LEU A 186 15.18 8.23 -25.54
C LEU A 186 15.15 7.60 -24.15
N PHE A 187 14.67 8.34 -23.14
CA PHE A 187 14.55 7.86 -21.77
C PHE A 187 13.51 6.75 -21.64
N LYS A 188 12.35 6.89 -22.30
CA LYS A 188 11.33 5.83 -22.39
C LYS A 188 11.91 4.57 -23.03
N ALA A 189 12.68 4.70 -24.10
CA ALA A 189 13.35 3.56 -24.74
C ALA A 189 14.37 2.88 -23.80
N LYS A 190 15.21 3.66 -23.10
CA LYS A 190 16.14 3.14 -22.07
C LYS A 190 15.39 2.39 -20.96
N CYS A 191 14.28 2.94 -20.47
CA CYS A 191 13.45 2.29 -19.46
C CYS A 191 12.85 0.98 -19.97
N ALA A 192 12.30 0.97 -21.19
CA ALA A 192 11.75 -0.23 -21.82
C ALA A 192 12.81 -1.34 -21.92
N ILE A 193 14.03 -1.01 -22.35
CA ILE A 193 15.15 -1.97 -22.42
C ILE A 193 15.46 -2.55 -21.04
N ARG A 194 15.51 -1.73 -19.98
CA ARG A 194 15.77 -2.20 -18.61
C ARG A 194 14.68 -3.15 -18.12
N ILE A 195 13.41 -2.81 -18.34
CA ILE A 195 12.27 -3.66 -17.96
C ILE A 195 12.33 -4.99 -18.71
N GLN A 196 12.54 -4.94 -20.03
CA GLN A 196 12.64 -6.12 -20.88
C GLN A 196 13.82 -7.02 -20.47
N ALA A 197 14.99 -6.45 -20.17
CA ALA A 197 16.15 -7.20 -19.71
C ALA A 197 15.88 -7.89 -18.35
N CYS A 198 15.25 -7.17 -17.41
CA CYS A 198 14.86 -7.74 -16.12
C CYS A 198 13.87 -8.89 -16.28
N TRP A 199 12.85 -8.72 -17.13
CA TRP A 199 11.86 -9.74 -17.42
C TRP A 199 12.48 -10.98 -18.08
N ARG A 200 13.27 -10.80 -19.15
CA ARG A 200 14.00 -11.89 -19.81
C ARG A 200 14.86 -12.67 -18.80
N GLY A 201 15.57 -11.95 -17.92
CA GLY A 201 16.35 -12.57 -16.85
C GLY A 201 15.48 -13.32 -15.83
N HIS A 202 14.31 -12.79 -15.46
CA HIS A 202 13.38 -13.46 -14.56
C HIS A 202 12.86 -14.77 -15.16
N VAL A 203 12.43 -14.76 -16.43
CA VAL A 203 11.94 -15.94 -17.14
C VAL A 203 13.00 -17.05 -17.15
N VAL A 204 14.24 -16.72 -17.52
CA VAL A 204 15.34 -17.70 -17.55
C VAL A 204 15.66 -18.22 -16.15
N ARG A 205 15.70 -17.37 -15.12
CA ARG A 205 15.95 -17.82 -13.73
C ARG A 205 14.86 -18.74 -13.21
N LYS A 206 13.59 -18.44 -13.51
CA LYS A 206 12.45 -19.29 -13.13
C LYS A 206 12.57 -20.66 -13.80
N TRP A 207 12.79 -20.69 -15.12
CA TRP A 207 13.01 -21.92 -15.86
C TRP A 207 14.21 -22.72 -15.34
N TYR A 208 15.35 -22.06 -15.08
CA TYR A 208 16.55 -22.71 -14.57
C TYR A 208 16.35 -23.25 -13.14
N GLN A 209 15.58 -22.56 -12.30
CA GLN A 209 15.23 -23.04 -10.97
C GLN A 209 14.39 -24.33 -11.04
N ASP A 210 13.43 -24.40 -11.95
CA ASP A 210 12.63 -25.61 -12.18
C ASP A 210 13.50 -26.75 -12.74
N LEU A 211 14.40 -26.46 -13.69
CA LEU A 211 15.37 -27.42 -14.22
C LEU A 211 16.26 -27.98 -13.10
N ARG A 212 16.75 -27.13 -12.19
CA ARG A 212 17.60 -27.52 -11.06
C ARG A 212 16.85 -28.36 -10.02
N ARG A 213 15.52 -28.32 -9.98
CA ARG A 213 14.69 -29.17 -9.13
C ARG A 213 14.46 -30.57 -9.72
N THR A 214 14.46 -30.68 -11.05
CA THR A 214 14.13 -31.94 -11.74
C THR A 214 15.37 -32.71 -12.17
N MET A 215 16.43 -32.02 -12.61
CA MET A 215 17.63 -32.63 -13.16
C MET A 215 18.80 -32.62 -12.17
N PRO A 216 19.47 -33.77 -11.95
CA PRO A 216 20.65 -33.82 -11.10
C PRO A 216 21.84 -33.09 -11.76
N PRO A 217 22.57 -32.23 -11.03
CA PRO A 217 23.79 -31.59 -11.53
C PRO A 217 24.90 -32.59 -11.92
N THR A 218 25.77 -32.21 -12.86
CA THR A 218 26.93 -33.02 -13.26
C THR A 218 28.03 -33.02 -12.20
N ASP A 219 28.24 -31.90 -11.51
CA ASP A 219 29.25 -31.78 -10.46
C ASP A 219 28.96 -32.70 -9.27
N THR A 220 29.95 -33.47 -8.87
CA THR A 220 29.81 -34.50 -7.81
C THR A 220 29.31 -33.93 -6.48
N LYS A 221 29.83 -32.76 -6.06
CA LYS A 221 29.42 -32.08 -4.82
C LYS A 221 27.99 -31.57 -4.87
N LEU A 222 27.57 -30.97 -5.99
CA LEU A 222 26.22 -30.44 -6.15
C LEU A 222 25.19 -31.56 -6.34
N ARG A 223 25.59 -32.64 -7.01
CA ARG A 223 24.81 -33.87 -7.16
C ARG A 223 24.51 -34.51 -5.81
N ARG A 224 25.49 -34.59 -4.91
CA ARG A 224 25.27 -35.09 -3.53
C ARG A 224 24.21 -34.26 -2.79
N LYS A 225 24.34 -32.93 -2.80
CA LYS A 225 23.35 -32.03 -2.17
C LYS A 225 21.96 -32.17 -2.78
N PHE A 226 21.85 -32.29 -4.11
CA PHE A 226 20.58 -32.49 -4.80
C PHE A 226 19.87 -33.76 -4.31
N PHE A 227 20.58 -34.89 -4.23
CA PHE A 227 19.98 -36.14 -3.75
C PHE A 227 19.68 -36.13 -2.26
N GLU A 228 20.50 -35.45 -1.45
CA GLU A 228 20.25 -35.26 -0.01
C GLU A 228 18.95 -34.48 0.24
N GLU A 229 18.74 -33.37 -0.48
CA GLU A 229 17.50 -32.60 -0.42
C GLU A 229 16.30 -33.45 -0.85
N LYS A 230 16.43 -34.22 -1.94
CA LYS A 230 15.36 -35.12 -2.42
C LYS A 230 15.05 -36.25 -1.45
N PHE A 231 16.06 -36.85 -0.83
CA PHE A 231 15.87 -37.86 0.20
C PHE A 231 15.16 -37.29 1.42
N THR A 232 15.54 -36.08 1.84
CA THR A 232 14.88 -35.37 2.95
C THR A 232 13.42 -35.06 2.63
N GLU A 233 13.10 -34.66 1.39
CA GLU A 233 11.73 -34.44 0.92
C GLU A 233 10.89 -35.73 0.99
N ILE A 234 11.44 -36.86 0.53
CA ILE A 234 10.76 -38.16 0.59
C ILE A 234 10.59 -38.60 2.05
N SER A 235 11.63 -38.49 2.87
CA SER A 235 11.60 -38.86 4.29
C SER A 235 10.56 -38.04 5.04
N ARG A 236 10.50 -36.71 4.82
CA ARG A 236 9.42 -35.87 5.38
C ARG A 236 8.05 -36.31 4.91
N ARG A 237 7.88 -36.57 3.61
CA ARG A 237 6.57 -37.03 3.08
C ARG A 237 6.15 -38.35 3.71
N MET A 238 7.09 -39.29 3.91
CA MET A 238 6.83 -40.53 4.62
C MET A 238 6.45 -40.26 6.08
N LEU A 239 7.24 -39.48 6.81
CA LEU A 239 6.95 -39.12 8.20
C LEU A 239 5.58 -38.46 8.36
N CYS A 240 5.23 -37.50 7.48
CA CYS A 240 3.92 -36.86 7.49
C CYS A 240 2.78 -37.80 7.07
N SER A 241 3.06 -38.90 6.38
CA SER A 241 2.04 -39.92 6.06
C SER A 241 1.78 -40.88 7.22
N TYR A 242 2.70 -41.00 8.18
CA TYR A 242 2.45 -41.73 9.40
C TYR A 242 1.59 -40.89 10.34
N HIS A 243 0.36 -41.35 10.58
CA HIS A 243 -0.56 -40.76 11.55
C HIS A 243 -0.08 -41.13 12.96
N THR A 244 0.77 -40.28 13.55
CA THR A 244 1.13 -40.37 14.97
C THR A 244 0.35 -39.30 15.71
N ASP A 245 -0.97 -39.44 15.72
CA ASP A 245 -1.83 -38.54 16.49
C ASP A 245 -1.82 -39.00 17.95
N ILE A 246 -0.73 -38.62 18.62
CA ILE A 246 -0.52 -38.86 20.04
C ILE A 246 -1.58 -38.09 20.84
N ASP A 247 -2.11 -37.00 20.29
CA ASP A 247 -3.15 -36.21 20.95
C ASP A 247 -4.48 -36.98 20.98
N GLU A 248 -4.82 -37.75 19.94
CA GLU A 248 -5.96 -38.68 19.95
C GLU A 248 -5.80 -39.77 21.02
N LEU A 249 -4.61 -40.37 21.15
CA LEU A 249 -4.32 -41.35 22.20
C LEU A 249 -4.44 -40.74 23.60
N PHE A 250 -3.91 -39.53 23.82
CA PHE A 250 -4.04 -38.85 25.10
C PHE A 250 -5.48 -38.46 25.41
N ALA A 251 -6.26 -38.04 24.42
CA ALA A 251 -7.67 -37.78 24.57
C ALA A 251 -8.45 -39.05 24.99
N GLU A 252 -8.11 -40.21 24.43
CA GLU A 252 -8.70 -41.48 24.81
C GLU A 252 -8.35 -41.89 26.26
N ILE A 253 -7.09 -41.68 26.67
CA ILE A 253 -6.65 -41.92 28.05
C ILE A 253 -7.39 -41.00 29.03
N ASP A 254 -7.48 -39.70 28.73
CA ASP A 254 -8.20 -38.74 29.57
C ASP A 254 -9.69 -39.07 29.66
N HIS A 255 -10.29 -39.52 28.56
CA HIS A 255 -11.67 -40.00 28.53
C HIS A 255 -11.87 -41.20 29.46
N CYS A 256 -10.97 -42.20 29.39
CA CYS A 256 -10.99 -43.35 30.28
C CYS A 256 -10.85 -42.94 31.75
N LEU A 257 -9.95 -42.00 32.06
CA LEU A 257 -9.75 -41.50 33.42
C LEU A 257 -10.97 -40.73 33.94
N ALA A 258 -11.63 -39.93 33.09
CA ALA A 258 -12.85 -39.21 33.45
C ALA A 258 -14.00 -40.17 33.79
N ILE A 259 -14.18 -41.24 33.01
CA ILE A 259 -15.17 -42.29 33.30
C ILE A 259 -14.87 -42.94 34.65
N ASN A 260 -13.62 -43.35 34.89
CA ASN A 260 -13.25 -43.99 36.15
C ASN A 260 -13.50 -43.07 37.36
N ARG A 261 -13.16 -41.78 37.25
CA ARG A 261 -13.44 -40.79 38.30
C ARG A 261 -14.94 -40.62 38.54
N SER A 262 -15.75 -40.61 37.49
CA SER A 262 -17.21 -40.51 37.60
C SER A 262 -17.81 -41.71 38.34
N VAL A 263 -17.36 -42.93 38.04
CA VAL A 263 -17.79 -44.15 38.77
C VAL A 263 -17.43 -44.07 40.25
N LEU A 264 -16.21 -43.62 40.58
CA LEU A 264 -15.80 -43.44 41.98
C LEU A 264 -16.66 -42.39 42.71
N GLN A 265 -16.95 -41.27 42.05
CA GLN A 265 -17.84 -40.24 42.61
C GLN A 265 -19.27 -40.74 42.83
N GLN A 266 -19.80 -41.59 41.94
CA GLN A 266 -21.13 -42.19 42.12
C GLN A 266 -21.18 -43.13 43.34
N LEU A 267 -20.11 -43.89 43.59
CA LEU A 267 -20.00 -44.75 44.76
C LEU A 267 -19.88 -43.92 46.04
N ASP A 268 -19.11 -42.83 46.03
CA ASP A 268 -18.97 -41.92 47.17
C ASP A 268 -20.29 -41.21 47.51
N GLY A 269 -21.09 -40.84 46.49
CA GLY A 269 -22.41 -40.23 46.67
C GLY A 269 -23.42 -41.13 47.40
N GLN A 270 -23.27 -42.45 47.32
CA GLN A 270 -24.10 -43.41 48.07
C GLN A 270 -23.75 -43.44 49.57
N CYS A 271 -22.57 -42.95 49.96
CA CYS A 271 -22.12 -42.88 51.36
C CYS A 271 -22.71 -41.69 52.14
N GLY A 272 -23.43 -40.78 51.46
CA GLY A 272 -23.98 -39.54 52.03
C GLY A 272 -25.38 -39.65 52.64
N ARG A 273 -25.91 -40.84 52.96
CA ARG A 273 -27.24 -40.97 53.60
C ARG A 273 -27.23 -40.25 54.96
N ARG A 274 -28.13 -39.29 55.17
CA ARG A 274 -28.27 -38.55 56.45
C ARG A 274 -28.66 -39.51 57.56
N LEU A 275 -27.82 -39.60 58.60
CA LEU A 275 -28.08 -40.47 59.75
C LEU A 275 -29.17 -39.87 60.64
N THR A 276 -30.07 -40.72 61.12
CA THR A 276 -31.12 -40.36 62.10
C THR A 276 -30.56 -40.40 63.53
N ASP A 277 -31.30 -39.86 64.50
CA ASP A 277 -30.85 -39.87 65.89
C ASP A 277 -30.76 -41.29 66.48
N ASP A 278 -31.61 -42.21 66.03
CA ASP A 278 -31.56 -43.63 66.42
C ASP A 278 -30.27 -44.30 65.90
N ASP A 279 -29.88 -44.02 64.65
CA ASP A 279 -28.62 -44.51 64.07
C ASP A 279 -27.41 -44.02 64.90
N TRP A 280 -27.43 -42.77 65.37
CA TRP A 280 -26.36 -42.23 66.21
C TRP A 280 -26.29 -42.89 67.59
N GLN A 281 -27.41 -43.35 68.15
CA GLN A 281 -27.42 -44.09 69.41
C GLN A 281 -26.78 -45.48 69.23
N GLU A 282 -27.08 -46.17 68.14
CA GLU A 282 -26.43 -47.45 67.81
C GLU A 282 -24.92 -47.28 67.58
N ILE A 283 -24.52 -46.25 66.84
CA ILE A 283 -23.10 -45.94 66.57
C ILE A 283 -22.37 -45.60 67.87
N GLN A 284 -23.02 -44.89 68.80
CA GLN A 284 -22.45 -44.58 70.11
C GLN A 284 -22.30 -45.84 70.98
N ALA A 285 -23.27 -46.75 70.97
CA ALA A 285 -23.17 -48.03 71.65
C ALA A 285 -22.02 -48.89 71.09
N GLN A 286 -21.85 -48.92 69.76
CA GLN A 286 -20.73 -49.59 69.11
C GLN A 286 -19.37 -48.97 69.45
N ALA A 287 -19.28 -47.64 69.52
CA ALA A 287 -18.04 -46.95 69.90
C ALA A 287 -17.62 -47.27 71.34
N LEU A 288 -18.58 -47.38 72.26
CA LEU A 288 -18.33 -47.78 73.64
C LEU A 288 -17.81 -49.22 73.73
N GLN A 289 -18.32 -50.14 72.91
CA GLN A 289 -17.82 -51.53 72.84
C GLN A 289 -16.39 -51.64 72.28
N ARG A 290 -15.94 -50.66 71.48
CA ARG A 290 -14.60 -50.65 70.89
C ARG A 290 -13.52 -50.10 71.83
N GLU A 291 -13.88 -49.67 73.04
CA GLU A 291 -12.96 -49.20 74.10
C GLU A 291 -11.93 -48.16 73.62
N ALA A 292 -12.33 -47.24 72.73
CA ALA A 292 -11.47 -46.16 72.25
C ALA A 292 -11.26 -45.10 73.35
N SER A 293 -10.25 -45.30 74.18
CA SER A 293 -9.91 -44.39 75.29
C SER A 293 -8.96 -43.26 74.88
N GLU A 294 -8.34 -43.35 73.69
CA GLU A 294 -7.34 -42.41 73.19
C GLU A 294 -7.66 -41.91 71.77
N CYS A 295 -7.28 -40.67 71.48
CA CYS A 295 -7.42 -40.07 70.16
C CYS A 295 -6.25 -40.50 69.27
N SER A 296 -6.48 -41.31 68.24
CA SER A 296 -5.40 -41.83 67.38
C SER A 296 -4.67 -40.77 66.53
N ILE A 297 -5.16 -39.52 66.48
CA ILE A 297 -4.48 -38.42 65.76
C ILE A 297 -3.37 -37.81 66.62
N CYS A 298 -3.60 -37.65 67.93
CA CYS A 298 -2.64 -37.03 68.86
C CYS A 298 -2.13 -37.97 69.96
N LEU A 299 -2.61 -39.21 69.99
CA LEU A 299 -2.27 -40.26 70.94
C LEU A 299 -2.54 -39.90 72.41
N ALA A 300 -3.48 -38.98 72.66
CA ALA A 300 -3.85 -38.52 74.00
C ALA A 300 -5.26 -39.01 74.41
N PRO A 301 -5.53 -39.22 75.72
CA PRO A 301 -6.81 -39.73 76.19
C PRO A 301 -8.00 -38.82 75.82
N LEU A 302 -9.11 -39.45 75.45
CA LEU A 302 -10.37 -38.78 75.06
C LEU A 302 -11.16 -38.30 76.28
N ALA A 303 -11.03 -38.98 77.42
CA ALA A 303 -11.61 -38.59 78.71
C ALA A 303 -10.59 -37.80 79.56
N GLY A 304 -11.02 -36.66 80.11
CA GLY A 304 -10.16 -35.63 80.70
C GLY A 304 -9.31 -36.10 81.88
N SER A 305 -7.99 -36.01 81.73
CA SER A 305 -7.02 -36.00 82.83
C SER A 305 -6.09 -34.77 82.76
N GLY A 306 -6.65 -33.59 82.45
CA GLY A 306 -5.90 -32.33 82.38
C GLY A 306 -6.80 -31.10 82.50
N ARG A 307 -6.22 -29.96 82.90
CA ARG A 307 -6.90 -28.69 83.31
C ARG A 307 -7.95 -28.10 82.32
N ARG A 308 -8.00 -28.62 81.09
CA ARG A 308 -8.88 -28.40 79.92
C ARG A 308 -9.77 -29.58 79.48
N PRO A 309 -11.09 -29.72 79.74
CA PRO A 309 -11.88 -30.71 79.00
C PRO A 309 -11.80 -30.42 77.49
N ARG A 310 -11.37 -31.40 76.68
CA ARG A 310 -11.36 -31.32 75.21
C ARG A 310 -12.62 -32.00 74.70
N GLU A 311 -13.37 -31.33 73.83
CA GLU A 311 -14.56 -31.91 73.21
C GLU A 311 -14.18 -33.12 72.34
N ALA A 312 -14.90 -34.22 72.52
CA ALA A 312 -14.75 -35.43 71.71
C ALA A 312 -15.79 -35.44 70.58
N VAL A 313 -15.42 -36.03 69.45
CA VAL A 313 -16.27 -36.15 68.27
C VAL A 313 -16.37 -37.61 67.90
N LEU A 314 -17.61 -38.05 67.71
CA LEU A 314 -17.95 -39.38 67.21
C LEU A 314 -18.20 -39.31 65.71
N LEU A 315 -17.55 -40.19 64.96
CA LEU A 315 -17.76 -40.36 63.53
C LEU A 315 -18.79 -41.44 63.25
N SER A 316 -19.47 -41.36 62.10
CA SER A 316 -20.43 -42.38 61.66
C SER A 316 -19.83 -43.78 61.52
N CYS A 317 -18.51 -43.89 61.35
CA CYS A 317 -17.78 -45.15 61.36
C CYS A 317 -17.44 -45.67 62.76
N SER A 318 -18.08 -45.15 63.81
CA SER A 318 -17.90 -45.49 65.24
C SER A 318 -16.50 -45.22 65.82
N HIS A 319 -15.71 -44.34 65.17
CA HIS A 319 -14.41 -43.91 65.68
C HIS A 319 -14.53 -42.55 66.39
N MET A 320 -13.69 -42.34 67.41
CA MET A 320 -13.70 -41.15 68.26
C MET A 320 -12.38 -40.39 68.21
N PHE A 321 -12.45 -39.06 68.13
CA PHE A 321 -11.28 -38.18 68.11
C PHE A 321 -11.55 -36.91 68.92
N HIS A 322 -10.51 -36.16 69.31
CA HIS A 322 -10.71 -34.79 69.77
C HIS A 322 -11.21 -33.92 68.60
N HIS A 323 -12.18 -33.05 68.87
CA HIS A 323 -12.75 -32.14 67.88
C HIS A 323 -11.67 -31.35 67.14
N VAL A 324 -10.73 -30.79 67.89
CA VAL A 324 -9.63 -29.96 67.36
C VAL A 324 -8.68 -30.77 66.48
N CYS A 325 -8.38 -32.01 66.85
CA CYS A 325 -7.48 -32.88 66.08
C CYS A 325 -8.11 -33.29 64.74
N LEU A 326 -9.41 -33.59 64.75
CA LEU A 326 -10.15 -33.91 63.54
C LEU A 326 -10.25 -32.68 62.62
N LEU A 327 -10.59 -31.51 63.16
CA LEU A 327 -10.65 -30.26 62.39
C LEU A 327 -9.32 -29.92 61.70
N ALA A 328 -8.19 -30.09 62.39
CA ALA A 328 -6.87 -29.85 61.82
C ALA A 328 -6.56 -30.80 60.64
N LEU A 329 -6.96 -32.08 60.77
CA LEU A 329 -6.81 -33.06 59.71
C LEU A 329 -7.72 -32.75 58.52
N GLU A 330 -8.96 -32.35 58.79
CA GLU A 330 -9.91 -31.91 57.77
C GLU A 330 -9.35 -30.72 56.99
N GLN A 331 -8.76 -29.72 57.67
CA GLN A 331 -8.11 -28.54 57.04
C GLN A 331 -6.89 -28.88 56.18
N PHE A 332 -6.11 -29.90 56.56
CA PHE A 332 -4.96 -30.34 55.75
C PHE A 332 -5.40 -31.08 54.48
N SER A 333 -6.60 -31.67 54.48
CA SER A 333 -7.09 -32.54 53.40
C SER A 333 -7.76 -31.79 52.24
N TRP A 334 -7.67 -30.45 52.18
CA TRP A 334 -8.32 -29.63 51.15
C TRP A 334 -7.55 -29.71 49.82
N GLY A 335 -7.89 -30.72 49.03
CA GLY A 335 -7.88 -30.64 47.57
C GLY A 335 -9.31 -30.43 47.10
N ASP A 336 -9.57 -29.29 46.45
CA ASP A 336 -10.89 -28.81 46.00
C ASP A 336 -11.69 -29.85 45.17
N SER A 337 -12.54 -30.69 45.79
CA SER A 337 -13.70 -31.32 45.10
C SER A 337 -14.60 -32.24 45.93
N SER A 338 -14.22 -32.76 47.11
CA SER A 338 -15.07 -33.73 47.82
C SER A 338 -15.78 -33.13 49.04
N PRO A 339 -17.13 -33.16 49.13
CA PRO A 339 -17.87 -32.65 50.29
C PRO A 339 -17.80 -33.56 51.54
N PHE A 340 -17.03 -34.66 51.50
CA PHE A 340 -16.93 -35.65 52.56
C PHE A 340 -15.48 -35.90 52.98
N HIS A 341 -15.23 -35.90 54.28
CA HIS A 341 -13.94 -36.22 54.86
C HIS A 341 -13.83 -37.74 55.12
N ALA A 342 -12.63 -38.30 54.92
CA ALA A 342 -12.34 -39.71 55.17
C ALA A 342 -11.75 -39.93 56.56
N CYS A 343 -12.20 -40.96 57.27
CA CYS A 343 -11.74 -41.27 58.62
C CYS A 343 -10.26 -41.70 58.60
N PRO A 344 -9.38 -41.17 59.46
CA PRO A 344 -7.96 -41.52 59.45
C PRO A 344 -7.70 -43.00 59.76
N LEU A 345 -8.61 -43.69 60.45
CA LEU A 345 -8.43 -45.10 60.82
C LEU A 345 -8.95 -46.06 59.74
N CYS A 346 -10.19 -45.88 59.29
CA CYS A 346 -10.84 -46.82 58.38
C CYS A 346 -11.02 -46.29 56.96
N ARG A 347 -10.60 -45.05 56.68
CA ARG A 347 -10.74 -44.34 55.39
C ARG A 347 -12.16 -44.21 54.85
N ALA A 348 -13.17 -44.64 55.61
CA ALA A 348 -14.57 -44.46 55.25
C ALA A 348 -14.95 -42.99 55.34
N CYS A 349 -15.79 -42.54 54.40
CA CYS A 349 -16.47 -41.24 54.49
C CYS A 349 -17.30 -41.19 55.77
N TYR A 350 -17.27 -40.06 56.47
CA TYR A 350 -17.97 -39.93 57.74
C TYR A 350 -18.85 -38.69 57.85
N GLN A 351 -19.93 -38.84 58.62
CA GLN A 351 -20.60 -37.73 59.30
C GLN A 351 -20.05 -37.63 60.73
N LYS A 352 -20.11 -36.45 61.34
CA LYS A 352 -19.56 -36.22 62.68
C LYS A 352 -20.62 -35.65 63.63
N LYS A 353 -20.63 -36.15 64.87
CA LYS A 353 -21.47 -35.66 65.97
C LYS A 353 -20.55 -35.25 67.13
N ILE A 354 -20.64 -33.99 67.56
CA ILE A 354 -19.87 -33.48 68.69
C ILE A 354 -20.55 -33.99 69.97
N LEU A 355 -19.79 -34.67 70.82
CA LEU A 355 -20.26 -35.12 72.13
C LEU A 355 -19.98 -33.99 73.13
N GLN A 356 -21.03 -33.35 73.64
CA GLN A 356 -20.90 -32.41 74.75
C GLN A 356 -20.66 -33.23 76.03
N SER A 357 -19.64 -32.84 76.79
CA SER A 357 -19.23 -33.47 78.06
C SER A 357 -20.14 -33.12 79.22
#